data_AF-A0A267GFI0-F1
#
_entry.id   AF-A0A267GFI0-F1
#
_cell.length_a   1.000
_cell.length_b   1.000
_cell.length_c   1.000
_cell.angle_alpha   90.00
_cell.angle_beta   90.00
_cell.angle_gamma   90.00
#
_symmetry.space_group_name_H-M   'P 1'
#
loop_
_entity.id
_entity.type
_entity.pdbx_description
1 polymer ?
#
loop_
_entity_poly.entity_id
_entity_poly.type
_entity_poly.pdbx_seq_one_letter_code
_entity_poly.pdbx_strand_id
1 'polypeptide(L)'
;SNKQPEMSEVNQAGSADAPTTGDGAEVSGEASQQQPQQQSSDKWLVALKDPTPGLNTLSQCMVLTDVTGDGENRLVVADLGDTRTNMRLRVYKGTALAMENTIIDLPVGVAAFYLDTNTPRSPAVAVASGPSVFIYKNMRPYFRFTLPPLDLHPLEEEIWAAAREGRASAVQVRGIIEDLRNQGASITGRSQRLLALHPDQLQEFVEAYKTAPLRRLSVVTALDTLKKSHSEEDAISCLVMGTEACQVQVLDPQAFTVLAKMQLPSPPVFLCSSGLFDVDYRIVAACRDGVIYQLRRGAKEATQGIRLRASAVGMIRVDKHIVVATMDRQLSGYSTKGKELWRAALPAGVTALAPLSLPSKGFNAALVAMDNNTVCVYKDKLEVDRLVTEDVVTGIRFGRYGREEATLVTVGRSGGLAIYILKRSAKFVDGAGGVGGPPAKQFSRLPLPKKTRLFVDQTLRERDCAVSMHRQFLHDLYRLRLMTAENYVQALETKATPISASKEDPVKLACTVQGVGPVFRLTVGLQNASLTTAIAGLGISFAYDGLLYRLEKVYIPVPYLVPGLTYNFSTIVECLTDKGIADAIKVYILKRDNDSPLVTGVVNMPVSESFVV
;
A
#
# COMPACT_ATOMS: atom_id res chain seq x y z
N SER A 1 -12.19 -58.15 -69.39
CA SER A 1 -11.96 -58.97 -68.17
C SER A 1 -13.00 -58.57 -67.15
N ASN A 2 -13.85 -59.47 -66.63
CA ASN A 2 -13.54 -60.57 -65.69
C ASN A 2 -12.84 -60.04 -64.42
N LYS A 3 -13.38 -60.22 -63.20
CA LYS A 3 -14.63 -60.91 -62.82
C LYS A 3 -15.17 -60.44 -61.45
N GLN A 4 -16.50 -60.44 -61.29
CA GLN A 4 -17.26 -60.56 -60.02
C GLN A 4 -17.56 -62.07 -59.75
N PRO A 5 -18.40 -62.52 -58.77
CA PRO A 5 -19.16 -61.84 -57.69
C PRO A 5 -18.46 -61.95 -56.30
N GLU A 6 -18.99 -62.18 -55.08
CA GLU A 6 -20.30 -62.54 -54.43
C GLU A 6 -20.33 -61.83 -53.02
N MET A 7 -21.43 -61.45 -52.34
CA MET A 7 -22.50 -62.15 -51.56
C MET A 7 -22.02 -62.98 -50.34
N SER A 8 -22.73 -63.13 -49.20
CA SER A 8 -24.08 -62.73 -48.68
C SER A 8 -24.06 -62.79 -47.12
N GLU A 9 -25.01 -62.42 -46.24
CA GLU A 9 -26.35 -61.73 -46.19
C GLU A 9 -26.59 -61.24 -44.70
N VAL A 10 -27.51 -60.32 -44.30
CA VAL A 10 -29.01 -60.34 -44.14
C VAL A 10 -29.48 -61.44 -43.13
N ASN A 11 -30.30 -61.22 -42.08
CA ASN A 11 -31.57 -60.44 -41.94
C ASN A 11 -32.04 -60.17 -40.47
N GLN A 12 -32.93 -59.17 -40.25
CA GLN A 12 -34.06 -59.07 -39.26
C GLN A 12 -33.87 -59.36 -37.72
N ALA A 13 -34.77 -59.03 -36.77
CA ALA A 13 -35.81 -57.97 -36.57
C ALA A 13 -36.38 -58.02 -35.11
N GLY A 14 -37.21 -57.02 -34.72
CA GLY A 14 -38.02 -57.00 -33.47
C GLY A 14 -37.72 -55.76 -32.59
N SER A 15 -38.65 -54.83 -32.32
CA SER A 15 -39.84 -54.88 -31.42
C SER A 15 -39.46 -54.91 -29.93
N ALA A 16 -39.37 -53.79 -29.20
CA ALA A 16 -40.45 -52.88 -28.75
C ALA A 16 -41.14 -53.32 -27.45
N ASP A 17 -40.85 -52.61 -26.34
CA ASP A 17 -41.83 -52.03 -25.40
C ASP A 17 -41.12 -51.22 -24.29
N ALA A 18 -41.90 -50.51 -23.46
CA ALA A 18 -41.46 -49.63 -22.35
C ALA A 18 -42.50 -49.71 -21.19
N PRO A 19 -42.42 -48.92 -20.09
CA PRO A 19 -41.30 -48.16 -19.50
C PRO A 19 -41.06 -48.54 -18.02
N THR A 20 -40.07 -47.92 -17.34
CA THR A 20 -40.17 -47.70 -15.87
C THR A 20 -39.39 -46.46 -15.43
N THR A 21 -39.87 -45.83 -14.36
CA THR A 21 -39.41 -44.55 -13.78
C THR A 21 -38.22 -44.70 -12.82
N GLY A 22 -37.41 -43.65 -12.63
CA GLY A 22 -36.51 -43.56 -11.47
C GLY A 22 -35.44 -42.47 -11.55
N ASP A 23 -35.80 -41.26 -11.06
CA ASP A 23 -34.95 -40.15 -10.59
C ASP A 23 -33.80 -39.61 -11.47
N GLY A 24 -33.41 -38.36 -11.20
CA GLY A 24 -32.41 -37.62 -11.96
C GLY A 24 -31.37 -36.92 -11.10
N ALA A 25 -30.25 -36.56 -11.73
CA ALA A 25 -29.28 -35.61 -11.20
C ALA A 25 -28.76 -34.74 -12.35
N GLU A 26 -28.95 -33.43 -12.25
CA GLU A 26 -28.50 -32.49 -13.28
C GLU A 26 -26.97 -32.32 -13.21
N VAL A 27 -26.26 -32.66 -14.29
CA VAL A 27 -24.83 -32.36 -14.41
C VAL A 27 -24.67 -30.97 -15.04
N SER A 28 -24.73 -29.95 -14.20
CA SER A 28 -24.42 -28.56 -14.57
C SER A 28 -22.92 -28.43 -14.91
N GLY A 29 -22.63 -28.40 -16.22
CA GLY A 29 -21.26 -28.26 -16.72
C GLY A 29 -20.67 -26.88 -16.47
N GLU A 30 -20.10 -26.65 -15.28
CA GLU A 30 -19.34 -25.43 -14.99
C GLU A 30 -18.09 -25.35 -15.87
N ALA A 31 -18.16 -24.49 -16.89
CA ALA A 31 -17.04 -24.13 -17.74
C ALA A 31 -16.02 -23.31 -16.94
N SER A 32 -15.17 -24.03 -16.19
CA SER A 32 -14.17 -23.47 -15.29
C SER A 32 -13.21 -22.53 -16.03
N GLN A 33 -13.31 -21.24 -15.72
CA GLN A 33 -12.48 -20.20 -16.32
C GLN A 33 -11.03 -20.37 -15.86
N GLN A 34 -10.24 -21.08 -16.68
CA GLN A 34 -8.81 -21.24 -16.45
C GLN A 34 -8.13 -19.87 -16.54
N GLN A 35 -7.87 -19.28 -15.37
CA GLN A 35 -6.90 -18.20 -15.24
C GLN A 35 -5.55 -18.69 -15.80
N PRO A 36 -4.78 -17.84 -16.50
CA PRO A 36 -3.50 -18.26 -17.07
C PRO A 36 -2.57 -18.73 -15.94
N GLN A 37 -2.23 -20.02 -15.96
CA GLN A 37 -1.39 -20.64 -14.93
C GLN A 37 -0.07 -19.87 -14.82
N GLN A 38 0.19 -19.34 -13.62
CA GLN A 38 1.43 -18.62 -13.34
C GLN A 38 2.59 -19.63 -13.27
N GLN A 39 3.30 -19.78 -14.39
CA GLN A 39 4.48 -20.64 -14.45
C GLN A 39 5.54 -20.11 -13.48
N SER A 40 5.79 -20.87 -12.41
CA SER A 40 6.92 -20.64 -11.52
C SER A 40 8.22 -21.02 -12.23
N SER A 41 9.28 -20.23 -12.01
CA SER A 41 10.54 -20.45 -12.72
C SER A 41 11.32 -21.66 -12.20
N ASP A 42 11.48 -22.67 -13.08
CA ASP A 42 12.39 -23.80 -12.87
C ASP A 42 13.89 -23.40 -12.87
N LYS A 43 14.24 -22.11 -12.95
CA LYS A 43 15.65 -21.66 -12.84
C LYS A 43 16.17 -21.69 -11.40
N TRP A 44 15.30 -21.71 -10.40
CA TRP A 44 15.65 -21.63 -8.98
C TRP A 44 15.46 -22.96 -8.27
N LEU A 45 16.40 -23.32 -7.40
CA LEU A 45 16.28 -24.41 -6.42
C LEU A 45 15.93 -23.80 -5.06
N VAL A 46 14.93 -24.35 -4.38
CA VAL A 46 14.65 -23.99 -2.98
C VAL A 46 15.65 -24.72 -2.09
N ALA A 47 16.48 -23.96 -1.36
CA ALA A 47 17.47 -24.51 -0.42
C ALA A 47 16.97 -24.44 1.04
N LEU A 48 16.18 -23.42 1.37
CA LEU A 48 15.46 -23.30 2.64
C LEU A 48 14.15 -22.54 2.43
N LYS A 49 13.10 -22.98 3.13
CA LYS A 49 11.92 -22.18 3.47
C LYS A 49 11.61 -22.47 4.92
N ASP A 50 11.73 -21.46 5.78
CA ASP A 50 11.46 -21.56 7.21
C ASP A 50 10.58 -20.38 7.64
N PRO A 51 9.31 -20.59 7.99
CA PRO A 51 8.42 -19.52 8.44
C PRO A 51 8.67 -19.10 9.90
N THR A 52 9.48 -19.84 10.67
CA THR A 52 9.67 -19.64 12.11
C THR A 52 10.62 -18.53 12.59
N PRO A 53 11.60 -17.98 11.81
CA PRO A 53 12.64 -17.11 12.35
C PRO A 53 12.21 -15.74 12.90
N GLY A 54 10.98 -15.28 12.60
CA GLY A 54 10.44 -14.02 13.14
C GLY A 54 11.28 -12.77 12.80
N LEU A 55 11.92 -12.73 11.63
CA LEU A 55 12.84 -11.66 11.22
C LEU A 55 12.08 -10.42 10.70
N ASN A 56 12.05 -9.33 11.45
CA ASN A 56 11.59 -8.04 10.91
C ASN A 56 12.78 -7.27 10.34
N THR A 57 12.99 -7.33 9.02
CA THR A 57 14.13 -6.65 8.38
C THR A 57 13.80 -6.03 7.02
N LEU A 58 14.69 -5.15 6.59
CA LEU A 58 14.69 -4.48 5.30
C LEU A 58 15.98 -4.83 4.53
N SER A 59 15.94 -4.66 3.20
CA SER A 59 17.04 -5.06 2.31
C SER A 59 18.38 -4.33 2.58
N GLN A 60 18.32 -3.16 3.20
CA GLN A 60 19.44 -2.33 3.65
C GLN A 60 20.07 -2.88 4.95
N CYS A 61 19.31 -3.64 5.74
CA CYS A 61 19.73 -4.24 7.01
C CYS A 61 20.23 -5.69 6.87
N MET A 62 20.37 -6.18 5.64
CA MET A 62 20.87 -7.52 5.30
C MET A 62 22.19 -7.42 4.52
N VAL A 63 23.20 -8.23 4.89
CA VAL A 63 24.43 -8.39 4.10
C VAL A 63 24.90 -9.84 4.06
N LEU A 64 25.50 -10.25 2.94
CA LEU A 64 26.14 -11.55 2.76
C LEU A 64 27.66 -11.34 2.82
N THR A 65 28.35 -11.95 3.79
CA THR A 65 29.80 -11.76 3.98
C THR A 65 30.40 -12.88 4.82
N ASP A 66 31.65 -13.27 4.58
CA ASP A 66 32.38 -14.15 5.49
C ASP A 66 32.89 -13.35 6.70
N VAL A 67 32.18 -13.46 7.82
CA VAL A 67 32.50 -12.71 9.05
C VAL A 67 33.75 -13.25 9.78
N THR A 68 34.25 -14.44 9.41
CA THR A 68 35.32 -15.14 10.14
C THR A 68 36.64 -15.29 9.37
N GLY A 69 36.63 -15.17 8.05
CA GLY A 69 37.79 -15.47 7.20
C GLY A 69 38.00 -16.98 6.96
N ASP A 70 36.93 -17.80 6.98
CA ASP A 70 36.96 -19.24 6.70
C ASP A 70 36.54 -19.60 5.25
N GLY A 71 36.29 -18.60 4.41
CA GLY A 71 35.84 -18.73 3.02
C GLY A 71 34.35 -18.98 2.85
N GLU A 72 33.56 -18.94 3.95
CA GLU A 72 32.13 -19.26 3.93
C GLU A 72 31.27 -18.03 4.22
N ASN A 73 30.54 -17.55 3.21
CA ASN A 73 29.71 -16.35 3.38
C ASN A 73 28.52 -16.65 4.30
N ARG A 74 28.38 -15.85 5.35
CA ARG A 74 27.26 -15.87 6.29
C ARG A 74 26.27 -14.76 5.96
N LEU A 75 25.03 -14.93 6.41
CA LEU A 75 23.98 -13.94 6.27
C LEU A 75 23.90 -13.18 7.59
N VAL A 76 24.20 -11.88 7.56
CA VAL A 76 24.06 -11.00 8.71
C VAL A 76 22.80 -10.16 8.51
N VAL A 77 21.89 -10.21 9.48
CA VAL A 77 20.63 -9.48 9.48
C VAL A 77 20.53 -8.65 10.76
N ALA A 78 20.34 -7.34 10.63
CA ALA A 78 19.82 -6.55 11.72
C ALA A 78 18.29 -6.67 11.75
N ASP A 79 17.77 -7.34 12.76
CA ASP A 79 16.35 -7.43 13.08
C ASP A 79 15.94 -6.12 13.77
N LEU A 80 14.97 -5.42 13.19
CA LEU A 80 14.33 -4.25 13.79
C LEU A 80 13.47 -4.64 15.00
N GLY A 81 13.14 -5.93 15.14
CA GLY A 81 12.27 -6.42 16.19
C GLY A 81 10.81 -6.00 16.01
N ASP A 82 10.03 -6.19 17.06
CA ASP A 82 8.60 -5.86 17.15
C ASP A 82 8.27 -5.58 18.62
N THR A 83 7.04 -5.16 18.91
CA THR A 83 6.43 -5.08 20.25
C THR A 83 6.68 -6.28 21.17
N ARG A 84 7.07 -7.44 20.62
CA ARG A 84 7.39 -8.68 21.35
C ARG A 84 8.86 -9.12 21.29
N THR A 85 9.68 -8.51 20.43
CA THR A 85 11.06 -8.97 20.16
C THR A 85 12.04 -7.81 20.13
N ASN A 86 13.09 -7.87 20.96
CA ASN A 86 14.13 -6.85 21.01
C ASN A 86 14.94 -6.82 19.69
N MET A 87 15.42 -5.63 19.31
CA MET A 87 16.36 -5.42 18.20
C MET A 87 17.64 -6.24 18.39
N ARG A 88 17.98 -7.08 17.40
CA ARG A 88 19.13 -8.01 17.46
C ARG A 88 19.83 -8.16 16.12
N LEU A 89 21.14 -8.34 16.15
CA LEU A 89 21.98 -8.63 15.00
C LEU A 89 22.17 -10.15 14.93
N ARG A 90 21.41 -10.82 14.05
CA ARG A 90 21.44 -12.27 13.84
C ARG A 90 22.40 -12.63 12.71
N VAL A 91 23.14 -13.73 12.88
CA VAL A 91 24.04 -14.29 11.87
C VAL A 91 23.67 -15.73 11.58
N TYR A 92 23.30 -16.03 10.34
CA TYR A 92 22.97 -17.37 9.88
C TYR A 92 24.15 -18.01 9.13
N LYS A 93 24.37 -19.31 9.39
CA LYS A 93 25.34 -20.16 8.68
C LYS A 93 24.60 -21.40 8.16
N GLY A 94 24.61 -21.60 6.84
CA GLY A 94 23.81 -22.64 6.19
C GLY A 94 22.31 -22.39 6.37
N THR A 95 21.63 -23.20 7.18
CA THR A 95 20.21 -23.06 7.51
C THR A 95 19.95 -22.64 8.96
N ALA A 96 20.98 -22.56 9.82
CA ALA A 96 20.85 -22.33 11.25
C ALA A 96 21.32 -20.94 11.69
N LEU A 97 20.72 -20.43 12.77
CA LEU A 97 21.23 -19.26 13.49
C LEU A 97 22.54 -19.65 14.21
N ALA A 98 23.62 -18.93 13.94
CA ALA A 98 24.96 -19.23 14.44
C ALA A 98 25.44 -18.26 15.53
N MET A 99 25.04 -16.98 15.44
CA MET A 99 25.34 -15.95 16.46
C MET A 99 24.19 -14.95 16.54
N GLU A 100 24.01 -14.35 17.73
CA GLU A 100 23.07 -13.27 17.95
C GLU A 100 23.65 -12.26 18.95
N ASN A 101 23.64 -10.98 18.59
CA ASN A 101 24.05 -9.87 19.45
C ASN A 101 22.86 -8.91 19.66
N THR A 102 22.77 -8.23 20.80
CA THR A 102 21.80 -7.14 20.97
C THR A 102 22.23 -5.87 20.23
N ILE A 103 21.25 -5.14 19.70
CA ILE A 103 21.42 -3.79 19.14
C ILE A 103 20.81 -2.79 20.13
N ILE A 104 21.37 -1.58 20.23
CA ILE A 104 20.96 -0.58 21.23
C ILE A 104 19.72 0.22 20.81
N ASP A 105 19.62 0.55 19.52
CA ASP A 105 18.61 1.45 18.93
C ASP A 105 18.38 1.05 17.46
N LEU A 106 17.31 1.55 16.82
CA LEU A 106 16.80 1.02 15.56
C LEU A 106 17.88 0.96 14.44
N PRO A 107 18.12 -0.22 13.82
CA PRO A 107 19.11 -0.35 12.76
C PRO A 107 18.59 0.24 11.44
N VAL A 108 19.37 1.13 10.84
CA VAL A 108 19.04 1.82 9.58
C VAL A 108 19.70 1.15 8.37
N GLY A 109 20.85 0.50 8.58
CA GLY A 109 21.53 -0.25 7.53
C GLY A 109 22.73 -1.03 8.06
N VAL A 110 23.09 -2.09 7.34
CA VAL A 110 24.21 -2.99 7.64
C VAL A 110 25.14 -3.07 6.43
N ALA A 111 26.44 -2.86 6.66
CA ALA A 111 27.47 -2.89 5.63
C ALA A 111 28.66 -3.77 6.07
N ALA A 112 29.21 -4.53 5.13
CA ALA A 112 30.45 -5.31 5.34
C ALA A 112 31.60 -4.65 4.59
N PHE A 113 32.74 -4.44 5.25
CA PHE A 113 33.87 -3.70 4.70
C PHE A 113 35.22 -4.13 5.30
N TYR A 114 36.28 -4.09 4.51
CA TYR A 114 37.63 -4.46 4.96
C TYR A 114 38.35 -3.25 5.55
N LEU A 115 38.81 -3.40 6.81
CA LEU A 115 39.55 -2.37 7.55
C LEU A 115 41.02 -2.33 7.14
N ASP A 116 41.61 -3.51 6.98
CA ASP A 116 43.05 -3.74 6.84
C ASP A 116 43.31 -4.88 5.83
N THR A 117 44.58 -5.14 5.53
CA THR A 117 45.03 -6.25 4.67
C THR A 117 45.59 -7.43 5.47
N ASN A 118 45.37 -7.48 6.78
CA ASN A 118 45.94 -8.51 7.66
C ASN A 118 45.40 -9.91 7.30
N THR A 119 46.21 -10.94 7.54
CA THR A 119 45.84 -12.34 7.31
C THR A 119 45.42 -13.03 8.63
N PRO A 120 44.26 -13.70 8.70
CA PRO A 120 43.24 -13.86 7.66
C PRO A 120 42.45 -12.57 7.42
N ARG A 121 42.23 -12.23 6.14
CA ARG A 121 41.43 -11.05 5.75
C ARG A 121 39.99 -11.31 6.15
N SER A 122 39.52 -10.56 7.14
CA SER A 122 38.16 -10.64 7.67
C SER A 122 37.50 -9.26 7.62
N PRO A 123 36.35 -9.10 6.95
CA PRO A 123 35.62 -7.85 6.91
C PRO A 123 34.99 -7.56 8.27
N ALA A 124 34.92 -6.28 8.61
CA ALA A 124 34.11 -5.81 9.73
C ALA A 124 32.68 -5.54 9.27
N VAL A 125 31.72 -5.71 10.18
CA VAL A 125 30.32 -5.36 9.98
C VAL A 125 30.05 -4.01 10.65
N ALA A 126 29.67 -3.01 9.87
CA ALA A 126 29.11 -1.75 10.37
C ALA A 126 27.58 -1.86 10.44
N VAL A 127 27.02 -1.45 11.58
CA VAL A 127 25.57 -1.27 11.80
C VAL A 127 25.32 0.20 12.11
N ALA A 128 24.59 0.89 11.24
CA ALA A 128 24.14 2.26 11.50
C ALA A 128 22.89 2.25 12.37
N SER A 129 22.89 3.00 13.46
CA SER A 129 21.84 2.99 14.49
C SER A 129 21.84 4.34 15.23
N GLY A 130 20.73 5.09 15.08
CA GLY A 130 20.60 6.45 15.59
C GLY A 130 21.73 7.39 15.11
N PRO A 131 22.41 8.12 16.02
CA PRO A 131 23.53 9.01 15.70
C PRO A 131 24.90 8.29 15.63
N SER A 132 24.93 6.96 15.74
CA SER A 132 26.17 6.17 15.85
C SER A 132 26.28 5.10 14.75
N VAL A 133 27.51 4.68 14.49
CA VAL A 133 27.82 3.47 13.72
C VAL A 133 28.61 2.53 14.62
N PHE A 134 28.08 1.33 14.83
CA PHE A 134 28.69 0.29 15.63
C PHE A 134 29.42 -0.68 14.70
N ILE A 135 30.71 -0.88 14.96
CA ILE A 135 31.59 -1.69 14.11
C ILE A 135 31.96 -2.96 14.87
N TYR A 136 31.66 -4.10 14.27
CA TYR A 136 31.90 -5.43 14.83
C TYR A 136 32.97 -6.15 14.01
N LYS A 137 34.05 -6.62 14.65
CA LYS A 137 35.08 -7.47 14.01
C LYS A 137 34.92 -8.88 14.56
N ASN A 138 34.72 -9.88 13.69
CA ASN A 138 34.35 -11.26 14.08
C ASN A 138 33.18 -11.28 15.10
N MET A 139 32.08 -10.58 14.77
CA MET A 139 30.89 -10.35 15.61
C MET A 139 31.10 -9.76 17.02
N ARG A 140 32.32 -9.38 17.41
CA ARG A 140 32.59 -8.70 18.68
C ARG A 140 32.56 -7.18 18.47
N PRO A 141 31.90 -6.39 19.34
CA PRO A 141 32.00 -4.93 19.29
C PRO A 141 33.46 -4.48 19.31
N TYR A 142 33.87 -3.74 18.30
CA TYR A 142 35.25 -3.30 18.10
C TYR A 142 35.39 -1.78 18.24
N PHE A 143 34.49 -1.01 17.61
CA PHE A 143 34.49 0.45 17.67
C PHE A 143 33.08 1.03 17.62
N ARG A 144 32.90 2.22 18.19
CA ARG A 144 31.67 3.03 18.07
C ARG A 144 32.03 4.40 17.51
N PHE A 145 31.77 4.61 16.23
CA PHE A 145 31.74 5.96 15.68
C PHE A 145 30.45 6.67 16.13
N THR A 146 30.52 7.97 16.37
CA THR A 146 29.35 8.82 16.63
C THR A 146 29.49 10.08 15.81
N LEU A 147 28.40 10.50 15.18
CA LEU A 147 28.38 11.69 14.33
C LEU A 147 28.91 12.92 15.09
N PRO A 148 29.75 13.75 14.45
CA PRO A 148 30.11 15.05 15.00
C PRO A 148 28.85 15.87 15.32
N PRO A 149 28.83 16.63 16.43
CA PRO A 149 27.71 17.51 16.72
C PRO A 149 27.58 18.58 15.62
N LEU A 150 26.34 18.97 15.35
CA LEU A 150 25.99 20.13 14.54
C LEU A 150 26.01 21.39 15.39
N ASP A 151 26.21 22.52 14.73
CA ASP A 151 26.20 23.84 15.34
C ASP A 151 24.82 24.14 15.98
N LEU A 152 24.88 24.79 17.15
CA LEU A 152 23.72 25.25 17.92
C LEU A 152 23.27 26.63 17.42
N HIS A 153 22.01 27.00 17.69
CA HIS A 153 21.58 28.37 17.48
C HIS A 153 22.04 29.26 18.65
N PRO A 154 22.67 30.43 18.43
CA PRO A 154 23.26 31.22 19.51
C PRO A 154 22.22 31.62 20.58
N LEU A 155 21.04 32.10 20.15
CA LEU A 155 19.94 32.43 21.08
C LEU A 155 19.40 31.22 21.85
N GLU A 156 19.57 29.98 21.36
CA GLU A 156 19.22 28.76 22.10
C GLU A 156 20.26 28.48 23.20
N GLU A 157 21.55 28.64 22.90
CA GLU A 157 22.62 28.47 23.87
C GLU A 157 22.57 29.55 24.96
N GLU A 158 22.33 30.81 24.60
CA GLU A 158 22.16 31.95 25.51
C GLU A 158 20.99 31.73 26.48
N ILE A 159 19.80 31.34 26.01
CA ILE A 159 18.64 31.18 26.90
C ILE A 159 18.78 29.98 27.85
N TRP A 160 19.41 28.89 27.40
CA TRP A 160 19.72 27.76 28.29
C TRP A 160 20.86 28.08 29.28
N ALA A 161 21.84 28.92 28.91
CA ALA A 161 22.84 29.44 29.84
C ALA A 161 22.20 30.36 30.89
N ALA A 162 21.30 31.26 30.48
CA ALA A 162 20.53 32.10 31.40
C ALA A 162 19.66 31.28 32.36
N ALA A 163 19.03 30.19 31.90
CA ALA A 163 18.26 29.27 32.74
C ALA A 163 19.16 28.50 33.73
N ARG A 164 20.34 28.05 33.30
CA ARG A 164 21.36 27.43 34.16
C ARG A 164 21.83 28.37 35.27
N GLU A 165 21.97 29.66 34.94
CA GLU A 165 22.40 30.72 35.85
C GLU A 165 21.24 31.40 36.60
N GLY A 166 20.03 30.84 36.52
CA GLY A 166 18.85 31.30 37.28
C GLY A 166 18.26 32.65 36.83
N ARG A 167 18.71 33.21 35.69
CA ARG A 167 18.27 34.51 35.16
C ARG A 167 17.05 34.43 34.22
N ALA A 168 16.61 33.23 33.86
CA ALA A 168 15.43 33.01 33.01
C ALA A 168 14.50 31.95 33.63
N SER A 169 13.18 32.22 33.62
CA SER A 169 12.15 31.28 34.06
C SER A 169 11.80 30.27 32.96
N ALA A 170 11.25 29.11 33.32
CA ALA A 170 10.91 28.07 32.35
C ALA A 170 9.89 28.55 31.27
N VAL A 171 9.05 29.53 31.60
CA VAL A 171 8.11 30.18 30.66
C VAL A 171 8.86 31.07 29.65
N GLN A 172 9.86 31.83 30.08
CA GLN A 172 10.70 32.64 29.20
C GLN A 172 11.55 31.76 28.27
N VAL A 173 12.11 30.67 28.80
CA VAL A 173 12.85 29.67 28.02
C VAL A 173 11.95 29.05 26.95
N ARG A 174 10.71 28.65 27.31
CA ARG A 174 9.72 28.17 26.34
C ARG A 174 9.40 29.21 25.26
N GLY A 175 9.10 30.45 25.64
CA GLY A 175 8.70 31.52 24.70
C GLY A 175 9.77 31.79 23.64
N ILE A 176 11.03 31.98 24.04
CA ILE A 176 12.13 32.24 23.10
C ILE A 176 12.38 31.04 22.17
N ILE A 177 12.23 29.80 22.67
CA ILE A 177 12.34 28.59 21.85
C ILE A 177 11.14 28.42 20.90
N GLU A 178 9.95 28.85 21.30
CA GLU A 178 8.74 28.89 20.48
C GLU A 178 8.90 29.91 19.33
N ASP A 179 9.43 31.10 19.61
CA ASP A 179 9.77 32.12 18.60
C ASP A 179 10.85 31.64 17.63
N LEU A 180 11.91 30.99 18.12
CA LEU A 180 12.94 30.37 17.28
C LEU A 180 12.34 29.30 16.34
N ARG A 181 11.42 28.45 16.84
CA ARG A 181 10.70 27.48 16.00
C ARG A 181 9.84 28.20 14.96
N ASN A 182 9.15 29.27 15.32
CA ASN A 182 8.28 30.04 14.43
C ASN A 182 9.09 30.77 13.33
N GLN A 183 10.35 31.13 13.60
CA GLN A 183 11.32 31.65 12.62
C GLN A 183 11.95 30.56 11.74
N GLY A 184 11.64 29.27 11.97
CA GLY A 184 12.22 28.14 11.24
C GLY A 184 13.64 27.74 11.69
N ALA A 185 14.12 28.24 12.84
CA ALA A 185 15.44 27.91 13.35
C ALA A 185 15.55 26.45 13.80
N SER A 186 16.71 25.82 13.54
CA SER A 186 16.94 24.41 13.86
C SER A 186 17.35 24.17 15.31
N ILE A 187 16.37 24.19 16.22
CA ILE A 187 16.54 23.95 17.66
C ILE A 187 16.93 22.50 18.02
N THR A 188 17.52 22.28 19.20
CA THR A 188 17.86 20.93 19.70
C THR A 188 16.66 20.09 20.12
N GLY A 189 16.84 18.76 20.17
CA GLY A 189 15.83 17.83 20.70
C GLY A 189 15.42 18.06 22.17
N ARG A 190 16.27 18.72 22.99
CA ARG A 190 15.89 19.15 24.34
C ARG A 190 14.83 20.25 24.28
N SER A 191 15.07 21.26 23.46
CA SER A 191 14.19 22.39 23.24
C SER A 191 12.88 21.97 22.55
N GLN A 192 12.93 21.04 21.60
CA GLN A 192 11.74 20.39 21.04
C GLN A 192 10.92 19.66 22.11
N ARG A 193 11.58 18.91 23.02
CA ARG A 193 10.90 18.22 24.12
C ARG A 193 10.28 19.22 25.12
N LEU A 194 10.92 20.35 25.40
CA LEU A 194 10.35 21.42 26.24
C LEU A 194 9.04 21.97 25.65
N LEU A 195 9.00 22.24 24.34
CA LEU A 195 7.79 22.72 23.66
C LEU A 195 6.63 21.72 23.72
N ALA A 196 6.92 20.43 23.77
CA ALA A 196 5.93 19.35 23.81
C ALA A 196 5.32 19.08 25.20
N LEU A 197 5.82 19.72 26.27
CA LEU A 197 5.34 19.53 27.64
C LEU A 197 4.16 20.45 27.98
N HIS A 198 3.33 20.01 28.93
CA HIS A 198 2.31 20.85 29.54
C HIS A 198 2.96 21.97 30.40
N PRO A 199 2.38 23.18 30.51
CA PRO A 199 2.97 24.28 31.27
C PRO A 199 3.47 23.93 32.68
N ASP A 200 2.72 23.11 33.42
CA ASP A 200 3.05 22.72 34.80
C ASP A 200 4.36 21.91 34.90
N GLN A 201 4.73 21.18 33.84
CA GLN A 201 5.92 20.33 33.78
C GLN A 201 7.17 21.08 33.29
N LEU A 202 7.03 22.33 32.84
CA LEU A 202 8.16 23.11 32.30
C LEU A 202 9.22 23.40 33.35
N GLN A 203 8.81 23.73 34.59
CA GLN A 203 9.73 24.10 35.66
C GLN A 203 10.62 22.91 36.06
N GLU A 204 10.01 21.76 36.35
CA GLU A 204 10.71 20.51 36.67
C GLU A 204 11.68 20.10 35.55
N PHE A 205 11.23 20.17 34.28
CA PHE A 205 12.07 19.80 33.14
C PHE A 205 13.27 20.77 32.95
N VAL A 206 13.05 22.08 33.06
CA VAL A 206 14.16 23.05 32.97
C VAL A 206 15.13 22.85 34.13
N GLU A 207 14.65 22.61 35.35
CA GLU A 207 15.52 22.37 36.50
C GLU A 207 16.34 21.09 36.39
N ALA A 208 15.75 20.00 35.87
CA ALA A 208 16.44 18.74 35.63
C ALA A 208 17.50 18.81 34.51
N TYR A 209 17.26 19.60 33.45
CA TYR A 209 18.12 19.59 32.25
C TYR A 209 19.01 20.83 32.05
N LYS A 210 18.86 21.92 32.83
CA LYS A 210 19.67 23.15 32.70
C LYS A 210 21.18 22.97 32.90
N THR A 211 21.60 21.97 33.68
CA THR A 211 23.02 21.69 33.95
C THR A 211 23.69 20.83 32.88
N ALA A 212 22.92 20.07 32.10
CA ALA A 212 23.46 19.19 31.07
C ALA A 212 23.88 20.01 29.82
N PRO A 213 25.03 19.73 29.18
CA PRO A 213 25.45 20.45 27.98
C PRO A 213 24.45 20.24 26.83
N LEU A 214 24.15 21.30 26.06
CA LEU A 214 23.37 21.16 24.83
C LEU A 214 24.22 20.42 23.78
N ARG A 215 23.57 19.55 23.02
CA ARG A 215 24.17 18.82 21.89
C ARG A 215 23.11 18.61 20.82
N ARG A 216 23.46 18.91 19.58
CA ARG A 216 22.65 18.65 18.40
C ARG A 216 23.32 17.55 17.59
N LEU A 217 22.82 16.31 17.69
CA LEU A 217 23.30 15.20 16.87
C LEU A 217 22.35 15.01 15.68
N SER A 218 22.91 14.69 14.52
CA SER A 218 22.13 14.15 13.40
C SER A 218 21.99 12.64 13.54
N VAL A 219 21.00 12.06 12.86
CA VAL A 219 20.81 10.61 12.72
C VAL A 219 21.38 10.14 11.37
N VAL A 220 21.91 8.92 11.30
CA VAL A 220 22.32 8.26 10.04
C VAL A 220 21.07 7.74 9.33
N THR A 221 20.89 8.06 8.06
CA THR A 221 19.67 7.73 7.29
C THR A 221 19.91 6.71 6.17
N ALA A 222 21.16 6.52 5.74
CA ALA A 222 21.55 5.57 4.70
C ALA A 222 23.01 5.15 4.92
N LEU A 223 23.35 3.90 4.55
CA LEU A 223 24.68 3.32 4.72
C LEU A 223 25.08 2.54 3.45
N ASP A 224 26.33 2.68 3.03
CA ASP A 224 26.91 2.05 1.83
C ASP A 224 28.45 1.96 1.93
N THR A 225 29.13 1.30 0.99
CA THR A 225 30.61 1.18 0.98
C THR A 225 31.23 1.64 -0.33
N LEU A 226 32.45 2.18 -0.25
CA LEU A 226 33.22 2.65 -1.40
C LEU A 226 34.64 2.11 -1.31
N LYS A 227 35.13 1.45 -2.36
CA LYS A 227 36.50 0.95 -2.43
C LYS A 227 37.52 2.10 -2.31
N LYS A 228 38.57 1.92 -1.50
CA LYS A 228 39.55 2.98 -1.21
C LYS A 228 40.51 3.18 -2.39
N SER A 229 41.40 2.21 -2.61
CA SER A 229 42.49 2.30 -3.59
C SER A 229 42.46 1.20 -4.68
N HIS A 230 41.91 0.02 -4.38
CA HIS A 230 41.87 -1.15 -5.28
C HIS A 230 40.43 -1.62 -5.53
N SER A 231 40.16 -2.19 -6.71
CA SER A 231 38.82 -2.63 -7.13
C SER A 231 38.46 -4.07 -6.76
N GLU A 232 39.33 -4.80 -6.07
CA GLU A 232 39.12 -6.19 -5.65
C GLU A 232 37.99 -6.30 -4.61
N GLU A 233 37.28 -7.43 -4.57
CA GLU A 233 36.23 -7.68 -3.56
C GLU A 233 36.78 -7.60 -2.13
N ASP A 234 38.01 -8.07 -1.91
CA ASP A 234 38.72 -8.04 -0.62
C ASP A 234 39.58 -6.77 -0.39
N ALA A 235 39.48 -5.78 -1.27
CA ALA A 235 40.16 -4.50 -1.06
C ALA A 235 39.54 -3.68 0.09
N ILE A 236 40.40 -2.93 0.79
CA ILE A 236 40.02 -1.94 1.81
C ILE A 236 38.95 -1.00 1.26
N SER A 237 37.88 -0.79 2.04
CA SER A 237 36.70 -0.01 1.63
C SER A 237 36.38 1.06 2.68
N CYS A 238 36.26 2.31 2.27
CA CYS A 238 35.71 3.39 3.09
C CYS A 238 34.21 3.18 3.32
N LEU A 239 33.71 3.63 4.48
CA LEU A 239 32.28 3.60 4.80
C LEU A 239 31.63 4.92 4.33
N VAL A 240 30.51 4.84 3.62
CA VAL A 240 29.76 6.00 3.11
C VAL A 240 28.42 6.06 3.84
N MET A 241 28.12 7.19 4.45
CA MET A 241 26.94 7.36 5.30
C MET A 241 26.21 8.68 5.03
N GLY A 242 24.91 8.57 4.86
CA GLY A 242 23.99 9.70 4.70
C GLY A 242 23.37 10.09 6.03
N THR A 243 23.05 11.36 6.24
CA THR A 243 22.49 11.86 7.50
C THR A 243 21.27 12.75 7.31
N GLU A 244 20.45 12.82 8.36
CA GLU A 244 19.24 13.65 8.45
C GLU A 244 19.53 15.15 8.22
N ALA A 245 20.76 15.61 8.51
CA ALA A 245 21.25 16.96 8.22
C ALA A 245 21.55 17.24 6.72
N CYS A 246 20.94 16.46 5.83
CA CYS A 246 21.17 16.45 4.39
C CYS A 246 22.66 16.30 4.00
N GLN A 247 23.45 15.54 4.76
CA GLN A 247 24.90 15.38 4.50
C GLN A 247 25.25 13.96 4.10
N VAL A 248 26.30 13.82 3.29
CA VAL A 248 26.99 12.56 3.01
C VAL A 248 28.41 12.68 3.54
N GLN A 249 28.80 11.73 4.38
CA GLN A 249 30.13 11.65 4.99
C GLN A 249 30.80 10.34 4.57
N VAL A 250 32.10 10.40 4.27
CA VAL A 250 32.94 9.24 3.99
C VAL A 250 33.94 9.09 5.14
N LEU A 251 33.96 7.92 5.77
CA LEU A 251 34.87 7.62 6.89
C LEU A 251 36.09 6.83 6.42
N ASP A 252 37.23 7.09 7.06
CA ASP A 252 38.42 6.25 6.91
C ASP A 252 38.23 4.88 7.57
N PRO A 253 38.59 3.76 6.91
CA PRO A 253 38.39 2.41 7.44
C PRO A 253 39.30 2.01 8.61
N GLN A 254 40.30 2.83 8.99
CA GLN A 254 41.21 2.52 10.10
C GLN A 254 41.17 3.58 11.20
N ALA A 255 41.20 4.87 10.82
CA ALA A 255 41.15 5.97 11.78
C ALA A 255 39.71 6.36 12.19
N PHE A 256 38.70 5.91 11.44
CA PHE A 256 37.28 6.29 11.58
C PHE A 256 37.04 7.82 11.62
N THR A 257 37.96 8.59 11.02
CA THR A 257 37.83 10.03 10.81
C THR A 257 37.06 10.34 9.52
N VAL A 258 36.44 11.52 9.44
CA VAL A 258 35.72 11.96 8.24
C VAL A 258 36.72 12.41 7.18
N LEU A 259 36.88 11.62 6.12
CA LEU A 259 37.74 11.92 4.96
C LEU A 259 37.11 12.93 4.00
N ALA A 260 35.78 12.88 3.85
CA ALA A 260 35.03 13.80 3.00
C ALA A 260 33.65 14.08 3.60
N LYS A 261 33.21 15.35 3.50
CA LYS A 261 31.89 15.82 3.92
C LYS A 261 31.27 16.59 2.74
N MET A 262 30.06 16.21 2.36
CA MET A 262 29.34 16.73 1.19
C MET A 262 27.91 17.07 1.59
N GLN A 263 27.36 18.16 1.04
CA GLN A 263 26.01 18.64 1.33
C GLN A 263 25.03 18.29 0.19
N LEU A 264 23.83 17.88 0.56
CA LEU A 264 22.68 17.66 -0.31
C LEU A 264 21.58 18.69 0.03
N PRO A 265 20.64 18.97 -0.90
CA PRO A 265 19.47 19.81 -0.61
C PRO A 265 18.42 19.13 0.29
N SER A 266 18.42 17.80 0.38
CA SER A 266 17.38 17.00 1.07
C SER A 266 17.99 15.74 1.72
N PRO A 267 17.39 15.16 2.78
CA PRO A 267 17.94 13.98 3.44
C PRO A 267 17.98 12.76 2.52
N PRO A 268 19.13 12.06 2.42
CA PRO A 268 19.26 10.84 1.62
C PRO A 268 18.57 9.65 2.30
N VAL A 269 17.92 8.80 1.50
CA VAL A 269 17.25 7.55 1.93
C VAL A 269 17.99 6.34 1.37
N PHE A 270 18.47 6.42 0.13
CA PHE A 270 19.30 5.38 -0.48
C PHE A 270 20.59 5.97 -1.03
N LEU A 271 21.69 5.27 -0.82
CA LEU A 271 23.00 5.58 -1.39
C LEU A 271 23.42 4.46 -2.35
N CYS A 272 24.16 4.84 -3.39
CA CYS A 272 24.87 3.89 -4.24
C CYS A 272 26.20 4.50 -4.71
N SER A 273 27.28 3.94 -4.19
CA SER A 273 28.65 4.39 -4.35
C SER A 273 29.35 3.60 -5.45
N SER A 274 30.33 4.22 -6.10
CA SER A 274 31.03 3.60 -7.23
C SER A 274 32.37 4.27 -7.51
N GLY A 275 33.31 3.50 -8.05
CA GLY A 275 34.69 3.96 -8.31
C GLY A 275 35.63 3.68 -7.14
N LEU A 276 36.69 4.46 -7.04
CA LEU A 276 37.75 4.34 -6.03
C LEU A 276 37.94 5.69 -5.34
N PHE A 277 37.91 5.73 -4.00
CA PHE A 277 38.05 6.97 -3.24
C PHE A 277 39.32 7.75 -3.59
N ASP A 278 40.43 7.04 -3.81
CA ASP A 278 41.75 7.61 -4.08
C ASP A 278 41.96 8.04 -5.55
N VAL A 279 41.07 7.65 -6.48
CA VAL A 279 41.19 7.91 -7.93
C VAL A 279 40.05 8.80 -8.44
N ASP A 280 38.89 8.21 -8.76
CA ASP A 280 37.63 8.93 -9.01
C ASP A 280 36.48 8.10 -8.44
N TYR A 281 35.52 8.78 -7.82
CA TYR A 281 34.34 8.17 -7.24
C TYR A 281 33.08 8.98 -7.52
N ARG A 282 31.96 8.27 -7.53
CA ARG A 282 30.63 8.85 -7.59
C ARG A 282 29.69 8.17 -6.61
N ILE A 283 29.06 8.98 -5.77
CA ILE A 283 28.01 8.58 -4.85
C ILE A 283 26.70 9.14 -5.41
N VAL A 284 25.74 8.25 -5.64
CA VAL A 284 24.38 8.59 -6.04
C VAL A 284 23.50 8.53 -4.79
N ALA A 285 22.66 9.55 -4.57
CA ALA A 285 21.82 9.67 -3.38
C ALA A 285 20.36 9.96 -3.77
N ALA A 286 19.45 9.05 -3.47
CA ALA A 286 18.01 9.28 -3.60
C ALA A 286 17.47 9.90 -2.31
N CYS A 287 16.85 11.08 -2.40
CA CYS A 287 16.44 11.88 -1.24
C CYS A 287 14.91 11.95 -1.07
N ARG A 288 14.48 12.39 0.13
CA ARG A 288 13.05 12.43 0.53
C ARG A 288 12.19 13.40 -0.28
N ASP A 289 12.80 14.36 -0.96
CA ASP A 289 12.16 15.28 -1.91
C ASP A 289 11.78 14.65 -3.26
N GLY A 290 12.11 13.37 -3.47
CA GLY A 290 11.90 12.68 -4.74
C GLY A 290 12.96 13.02 -5.80
N VAL A 291 14.12 13.53 -5.41
CA VAL A 291 15.23 13.85 -6.32
C VAL A 291 16.42 12.92 -6.05
N ILE A 292 17.06 12.45 -7.13
CA ILE A 292 18.30 11.68 -7.07
C ILE A 292 19.47 12.59 -7.43
N TYR A 293 20.31 12.88 -6.44
CA TYR A 293 21.51 13.69 -6.57
C TYR A 293 22.73 12.84 -6.90
N GLN A 294 23.73 13.44 -7.57
CA GLN A 294 25.03 12.80 -7.83
C GLN A 294 26.17 13.65 -7.28
N LEU A 295 26.91 13.09 -6.33
CA LEU A 295 28.14 13.65 -5.77
C LEU A 295 29.35 13.02 -6.45
N ARG A 296 30.36 13.84 -6.79
CA ARG A 296 31.64 13.41 -7.37
C ARG A 296 32.79 13.81 -6.46
N ARG A 297 33.95 13.18 -6.63
CA ARG A 297 35.20 13.56 -5.93
C ARG A 297 35.45 15.07 -6.02
N GLY A 298 35.64 15.72 -4.88
CA GLY A 298 35.92 17.16 -4.77
C GLY A 298 34.70 18.09 -4.81
N ALA A 299 33.49 17.60 -5.13
CA ALA A 299 32.28 18.42 -5.05
C ALA A 299 31.87 18.62 -3.58
N LYS A 300 31.67 19.88 -3.14
CA LYS A 300 31.15 20.18 -1.80
C LYS A 300 29.63 19.99 -1.70
N GLU A 301 28.92 20.24 -2.80
CA GLU A 301 27.45 20.25 -2.87
C GLU A 301 26.97 19.52 -4.14
N ALA A 302 25.76 18.98 -4.10
CA ALA A 302 25.13 18.37 -5.27
C ALA A 302 24.49 19.41 -6.21
N THR A 303 25.10 19.62 -7.38
CA THR A 303 24.69 20.66 -8.35
C THR A 303 23.66 20.21 -9.38
N GLN A 304 23.40 18.90 -9.51
CA GLN A 304 22.42 18.34 -10.45
C GLN A 304 21.65 17.18 -9.81
N GLY A 305 20.33 17.16 -10.01
CA GLY A 305 19.42 16.16 -9.49
C GLY A 305 18.43 15.66 -10.54
N ILE A 306 18.12 14.36 -10.50
CA ILE A 306 17.13 13.69 -11.35
C ILE A 306 15.81 13.68 -10.59
N ARG A 307 14.81 14.44 -11.03
CA ARG A 307 13.49 14.46 -10.37
C ARG A 307 12.67 13.22 -10.76
N LEU A 308 12.24 12.45 -9.76
CA LEU A 308 11.34 11.32 -9.90
C LEU A 308 9.87 11.78 -9.97
N ARG A 309 8.97 10.88 -10.39
CA ARG A 309 7.52 11.14 -10.44
C ARG A 309 6.80 10.83 -9.13
N ALA A 310 7.32 9.86 -8.39
CA ALA A 310 6.90 9.45 -7.06
C ALA A 310 8.15 9.06 -6.23
N SER A 311 7.99 8.92 -4.92
CA SER A 311 9.07 8.52 -4.02
C SER A 311 9.69 7.18 -4.43
N ALA A 312 11.01 7.08 -4.31
CA ALA A 312 11.72 5.81 -4.51
C ALA A 312 11.39 4.84 -3.37
N VAL A 313 11.10 3.59 -3.71
CA VAL A 313 11.07 2.43 -2.79
C VAL A 313 12.45 1.77 -2.72
N GLY A 314 13.22 1.87 -3.79
CA GLY A 314 14.61 1.45 -3.81
C GLY A 314 15.37 2.07 -4.98
N MET A 315 16.69 2.19 -4.80
CA MET A 315 17.62 2.60 -5.85
C MET A 315 18.81 1.63 -5.83
N ILE A 316 19.18 1.13 -6.99
CA ILE A 316 20.37 0.30 -7.21
C ILE A 316 21.14 0.81 -8.43
N ARG A 317 22.35 0.28 -8.62
CA ARG A 317 23.07 0.42 -9.87
C ARG A 317 23.19 -0.93 -10.57
N VAL A 318 22.87 -0.93 -11.86
CA VAL A 318 23.11 -2.06 -12.77
C VAL A 318 24.03 -1.51 -13.87
N ASP A 319 25.24 -2.06 -13.99
CA ASP A 319 26.29 -1.61 -14.91
C ASP A 319 26.60 -0.09 -14.84
N LYS A 320 26.12 0.66 -15.84
CA LYS A 320 26.29 2.11 -16.03
C LYS A 320 24.97 2.87 -15.85
N HIS A 321 23.96 2.22 -15.27
CA HIS A 321 22.59 2.73 -15.15
C HIS A 321 22.15 2.74 -13.69
N ILE A 322 21.50 3.83 -13.29
CA ILE A 322 20.86 3.98 -11.98
C ILE A 322 19.44 3.47 -12.18
N VAL A 323 19.10 2.34 -11.55
CA VAL A 323 17.78 1.72 -11.66
C VAL A 323 17.00 2.04 -10.39
N VAL A 324 15.80 2.58 -10.58
CA VAL A 324 14.96 3.12 -9.51
C VAL A 324 13.60 2.48 -9.59
N ALA A 325 13.12 1.96 -8.46
CA ALA A 325 11.73 1.54 -8.29
C ALA A 325 10.98 2.61 -7.52
N THR A 326 9.83 3.06 -8.04
CA THR A 326 9.02 4.14 -7.45
C THR A 326 7.61 3.66 -7.07
N MET A 327 7.00 4.35 -6.10
CA MET A 327 5.70 3.97 -5.52
C MET A 327 4.54 3.93 -6.53
N ASP A 328 4.65 4.62 -7.67
CA ASP A 328 3.70 4.59 -8.80
C ASP A 328 3.80 3.33 -9.69
N ARG A 329 4.34 2.23 -9.13
CA ARG A 329 4.55 0.93 -9.79
C ARG A 329 5.39 1.03 -11.06
N GLN A 330 6.42 1.88 -11.06
CA GLN A 330 7.34 2.01 -12.19
C GLN A 330 8.75 1.55 -11.80
N LEU A 331 9.40 0.83 -12.72
CA LEU A 331 10.85 0.66 -12.74
C LEU A 331 11.41 1.59 -13.82
N SER A 332 12.32 2.48 -13.45
CA SER A 332 12.91 3.46 -14.39
C SER A 332 14.44 3.36 -14.38
N GLY A 333 15.04 3.27 -15.57
CA GLY A 333 16.49 3.25 -15.76
C GLY A 333 17.01 4.61 -16.20
N TYR A 334 17.95 5.18 -15.45
CA TYR A 334 18.57 6.46 -15.72
C TYR A 334 20.06 6.31 -16.07
N SER A 335 20.51 7.10 -17.03
CA SER A 335 21.94 7.25 -17.33
C SER A 335 22.69 7.98 -16.20
N THR A 336 24.00 7.79 -16.11
CA THR A 336 24.90 8.60 -15.24
C THR A 336 24.96 10.09 -15.61
N LYS A 337 24.29 10.53 -16.69
CA LYS A 337 24.06 11.94 -17.05
C LYS A 337 22.67 12.45 -16.64
N GLY A 338 21.86 11.64 -15.96
CA GLY A 338 20.52 12.01 -15.48
C GLY A 338 19.38 11.85 -16.50
N LYS A 339 19.67 11.62 -17.79
CA LYS A 339 18.64 11.31 -18.79
C LYS A 339 18.02 9.93 -18.50
N GLU A 340 16.69 9.88 -18.46
CA GLU A 340 15.88 8.65 -18.47
C GLU A 340 16.11 7.87 -19.77
N LEU A 341 16.40 6.57 -19.65
CA LEU A 341 16.67 5.68 -20.79
C LEU A 341 15.45 4.82 -21.11
N TRP A 342 14.81 4.28 -20.08
CA TRP A 342 13.62 3.43 -20.19
C TRP A 342 12.76 3.47 -18.93
N ARG A 343 11.49 3.10 -19.08
CA ARG A 343 10.54 2.82 -18.00
C ARG A 343 9.75 1.55 -18.30
N ALA A 344 9.58 0.71 -17.30
CA ALA A 344 8.65 -0.41 -17.27
C ALA A 344 7.55 -0.14 -16.24
N ALA A 345 6.29 -0.40 -16.59
CA ALA A 345 5.18 -0.45 -15.64
C ALA A 345 5.13 -1.85 -15.02
N LEU A 346 5.01 -1.91 -13.70
CA LEU A 346 5.01 -3.14 -12.92
C LEU A 346 3.57 -3.57 -12.59
N PRO A 347 3.28 -4.87 -12.49
CA PRO A 347 1.91 -5.36 -12.23
C PRO A 347 1.41 -5.01 -10.81
N ALA A 348 2.32 -4.75 -9.89
CA ALA A 348 2.09 -4.75 -8.44
C ALA A 348 2.93 -3.64 -7.76
N GLY A 349 2.65 -3.36 -6.48
CA GLY A 349 3.44 -2.40 -5.69
C GLY A 349 4.82 -2.97 -5.36
N VAL A 350 5.88 -2.19 -5.55
CA VAL A 350 7.24 -2.63 -5.16
C VAL A 350 7.40 -2.58 -3.66
N THR A 351 8.03 -3.62 -3.10
CA THR A 351 8.37 -3.70 -1.67
C THR A 351 9.87 -3.64 -1.44
N ALA A 352 10.68 -4.21 -2.33
CA ALA A 352 12.13 -4.17 -2.27
C ALA A 352 12.81 -4.28 -3.64
N LEU A 353 14.05 -3.80 -3.72
CA LEU A 353 14.88 -3.76 -4.93
C LEU A 353 16.32 -4.15 -4.59
N ALA A 354 16.89 -5.12 -5.31
CA ALA A 354 18.30 -5.52 -5.17
C ALA A 354 18.98 -5.73 -6.53
N PRO A 355 20.31 -5.53 -6.63
CA PRO A 355 21.05 -5.92 -7.82
C PRO A 355 21.21 -7.45 -7.86
N LEU A 356 21.06 -8.02 -9.06
CA LEU A 356 21.50 -9.38 -9.39
C LEU A 356 22.71 -9.23 -10.31
N SER A 357 23.86 -9.77 -9.90
CA SER A 357 25.08 -9.79 -10.70
C SER A 357 25.65 -11.21 -10.74
N LEU A 358 25.95 -11.68 -11.94
CA LEU A 358 26.55 -12.98 -12.20
C LEU A 358 27.83 -12.78 -13.04
N PRO A 359 28.98 -12.48 -12.41
CA PRO A 359 30.24 -12.23 -13.11
C PRO A 359 30.63 -13.37 -14.05
N SER A 360 30.46 -14.62 -13.60
CA SER A 360 30.73 -15.85 -14.36
C SER A 360 29.84 -16.05 -15.60
N LYS A 361 28.79 -15.23 -15.78
CA LYS A 361 27.91 -15.22 -16.97
C LYS A 361 27.84 -13.86 -17.67
N GLY A 362 28.55 -12.84 -17.16
CA GLY A 362 28.43 -11.46 -17.64
C GLY A 362 27.01 -10.88 -17.56
N PHE A 363 26.16 -11.39 -16.65
CA PHE A 363 24.75 -11.05 -16.58
C PHE A 363 24.43 -10.21 -15.35
N ASN A 364 23.95 -8.98 -15.58
CA ASN A 364 23.53 -8.04 -14.55
C ASN A 364 22.06 -7.64 -14.76
N ALA A 365 21.29 -7.56 -13.68
CA ALA A 365 19.85 -7.32 -13.68
C ALA A 365 19.36 -6.70 -12.36
N ALA A 366 18.10 -6.28 -12.33
CA ALA A 366 17.38 -5.84 -11.13
C ALA A 366 16.44 -6.95 -10.62
N LEU A 367 16.54 -7.30 -9.34
CA LEU A 367 15.52 -8.08 -8.63
C LEU A 367 14.50 -7.12 -8.02
N VAL A 368 13.24 -7.24 -8.45
CA VAL A 368 12.12 -6.43 -7.98
C VAL A 368 11.15 -7.32 -7.21
N ALA A 369 11.06 -7.14 -5.90
CA ALA A 369 10.07 -7.79 -5.04
C ALA A 369 8.79 -6.94 -4.99
N MET A 370 7.62 -7.60 -5.03
CA MET A 370 6.32 -6.94 -5.13
C MET A 370 5.27 -7.48 -4.16
N ASP A 371 4.26 -6.64 -3.89
CA ASP A 371 3.16 -6.88 -2.94
C ASP A 371 2.16 -7.98 -3.35
N ASN A 372 2.34 -8.58 -4.53
CA ASN A 372 1.57 -9.70 -5.07
C ASN A 372 2.26 -11.07 -4.89
N ASN A 373 3.17 -11.20 -3.91
CA ASN A 373 3.98 -12.39 -3.66
C ASN A 373 4.83 -12.85 -4.87
N THR A 374 5.38 -11.91 -5.62
CA THR A 374 6.33 -12.24 -6.71
C THR A 374 7.63 -11.44 -6.64
N VAL A 375 8.72 -12.08 -7.03
CA VAL A 375 10.04 -11.51 -7.22
C VAL A 375 10.42 -11.70 -8.68
N CYS A 376 10.52 -10.59 -9.43
CA CYS A 376 10.81 -10.61 -10.86
C CYS A 376 12.25 -10.15 -11.14
N VAL A 377 12.89 -10.80 -12.12
CA VAL A 377 14.20 -10.39 -12.65
C VAL A 377 13.97 -9.52 -13.88
N TYR A 378 14.30 -8.23 -13.77
CA TYR A 378 14.23 -7.27 -14.87
C TYR A 378 15.63 -6.99 -15.43
N LYS A 379 15.78 -7.16 -16.75
CA LYS A 379 16.95 -6.72 -17.51
C LYS A 379 16.52 -5.53 -18.35
N ASP A 380 17.06 -4.36 -18.03
CA ASP A 380 16.51 -3.08 -18.46
C ASP A 380 14.98 -3.03 -18.28
N LYS A 381 14.24 -2.81 -19.36
CA LYS A 381 12.77 -2.74 -19.37
C LYS A 381 12.07 -4.12 -19.33
N LEU A 382 12.78 -5.21 -19.63
CA LEU A 382 12.18 -6.52 -19.89
C LEU A 382 12.18 -7.41 -18.65
N GLU A 383 11.04 -8.06 -18.38
CA GLU A 383 10.96 -9.16 -17.42
C GLU A 383 11.55 -10.43 -18.06
N VAL A 384 12.54 -11.04 -17.40
CA VAL A 384 13.30 -12.20 -17.92
C VAL A 384 13.11 -13.45 -17.06
N ASP A 385 12.62 -13.29 -15.84
CA ASP A 385 12.29 -14.39 -14.94
C ASP A 385 11.31 -13.96 -13.84
N ARG A 386 10.52 -14.92 -13.33
CA ARG A 386 9.56 -14.71 -12.24
C ARG A 386 9.63 -15.85 -11.22
N LEU A 387 9.91 -15.48 -9.97
CA LEU A 387 9.80 -16.34 -8.80
C LEU A 387 8.52 -15.97 -8.04
N VAL A 388 7.71 -16.98 -7.69
CA VAL A 388 6.55 -16.81 -6.81
C VAL A 388 6.99 -17.16 -5.39
N THR A 389 6.67 -16.29 -4.43
CA THR A 389 6.94 -16.50 -3.00
C THR A 389 5.66 -16.85 -2.24
N GLU A 390 5.77 -17.40 -1.04
CA GLU A 390 4.61 -17.72 -0.20
C GLU A 390 4.06 -16.49 0.54
N ASP A 391 4.89 -15.46 0.71
CA ASP A 391 4.60 -14.22 1.43
C ASP A 391 5.24 -13.02 0.71
N VAL A 392 4.82 -11.81 1.09
CA VAL A 392 5.34 -10.54 0.58
C VAL A 392 6.75 -10.30 1.11
N VAL A 393 7.74 -10.30 0.21
CA VAL A 393 9.15 -10.09 0.56
C VAL A 393 9.41 -8.63 0.96
N THR A 394 10.04 -8.42 2.12
CA THR A 394 10.46 -7.11 2.67
C THR A 394 11.98 -6.92 2.61
N GLY A 395 12.72 -7.98 2.90
CA GLY A 395 14.18 -8.04 2.78
C GLY A 395 14.60 -8.93 1.61
N ILE A 396 15.42 -8.43 0.68
CA ILE A 396 15.96 -9.21 -0.43
C ILE A 396 17.45 -8.91 -0.63
N ARG A 397 18.27 -9.96 -0.72
CA ARG A 397 19.72 -9.85 -0.96
C ARG A 397 20.21 -10.99 -1.86
N PHE A 398 20.99 -10.66 -2.87
CA PHE A 398 21.57 -11.64 -3.81
C PHE A 398 23.10 -11.63 -3.70
N GLY A 399 23.72 -12.80 -3.85
CA GLY A 399 25.18 -12.97 -3.92
C GLY A 399 25.64 -14.33 -3.40
N ARG A 400 26.93 -14.42 -3.08
CA ARG A 400 27.53 -15.64 -2.52
C ARG A 400 27.05 -15.88 -1.09
N TYR A 401 26.53 -17.08 -0.82
CA TYR A 401 26.13 -17.54 0.51
C TYR A 401 26.61 -18.99 0.72
N GLY A 402 27.14 -19.28 1.91
CA GLY A 402 27.92 -20.49 2.15
C GLY A 402 29.07 -20.58 1.13
N ARG A 403 29.00 -21.60 0.28
CA ARG A 403 29.94 -21.85 -0.84
C ARG A 403 29.32 -21.63 -2.23
N GLU A 404 28.03 -21.32 -2.35
CA GLU A 404 27.38 -21.11 -3.66
C GLU A 404 27.34 -19.61 -4.02
N GLU A 405 27.87 -19.28 -5.20
CA GLU A 405 28.05 -17.90 -5.69
C GLU A 405 26.74 -17.16 -5.96
N ALA A 406 25.68 -17.90 -6.32
CA ALA A 406 24.46 -17.36 -6.93
C ALA A 406 23.23 -17.66 -6.06
N THR A 407 23.22 -17.15 -4.83
CA THR A 407 22.14 -17.36 -3.87
C THR A 407 21.29 -16.09 -3.70
N LEU A 408 19.97 -16.27 -3.71
CA LEU A 408 18.97 -15.28 -3.36
C LEU A 408 18.43 -15.57 -1.95
N VAL A 409 18.59 -14.63 -1.04
CA VAL A 409 17.97 -14.65 0.29
C VAL A 409 16.80 -13.67 0.31
N THR A 410 15.65 -14.13 0.79
CA THR A 410 14.44 -13.32 0.98
C THR A 410 13.90 -13.48 2.41
N VAL A 411 13.48 -12.38 3.02
CA VAL A 411 12.70 -12.35 4.26
C VAL A 411 11.29 -11.86 3.94
N GLY A 412 10.28 -12.61 4.38
CA GLY A 412 8.87 -12.26 4.24
C GLY A 412 8.37 -11.31 5.34
N ARG A 413 7.25 -10.63 5.08
CA ARG A 413 6.54 -9.76 6.04
C ARG A 413 6.12 -10.51 7.33
N SER A 414 5.87 -11.81 7.22
CA SER A 414 5.62 -12.74 8.34
C SER A 414 6.85 -13.04 9.21
N GLY A 415 8.05 -12.64 8.78
CA GLY A 415 9.32 -12.96 9.44
C GLY A 415 9.96 -14.27 8.99
N GLY A 416 9.35 -14.98 8.03
CA GLY A 416 9.92 -16.19 7.43
C GLY A 416 11.17 -15.93 6.59
N LEU A 417 12.14 -16.84 6.64
CA LEU A 417 13.37 -16.84 5.86
C LEU A 417 13.28 -17.87 4.72
N ALA A 418 13.53 -17.43 3.49
CA ALA A 418 13.67 -18.34 2.35
C ALA A 418 14.96 -18.08 1.57
N ILE A 419 15.58 -19.16 1.10
CA ILE A 419 16.88 -19.18 0.43
C ILE A 419 16.73 -19.98 -0.87
N TYR A 420 17.03 -19.34 -1.99
CA TYR A 420 16.93 -19.90 -3.32
C TYR A 420 18.30 -19.90 -4.00
N ILE A 421 18.75 -21.04 -4.50
CA ILE A 421 20.01 -21.17 -5.25
C ILE A 421 19.67 -21.16 -6.74
N LEU A 422 20.31 -20.28 -7.52
CA LEU A 422 20.13 -20.26 -8.96
C LEU A 422 20.84 -21.48 -9.60
N LYS A 423 20.12 -22.27 -10.40
CA LYS A 423 20.72 -23.43 -11.10
C LYS A 423 21.90 -22.96 -11.96
N ARG A 424 23.05 -23.65 -11.89
CA ARG A 424 24.24 -23.30 -12.69
C ARG A 424 23.94 -23.32 -14.20
N SER A 425 23.06 -24.21 -14.64
CA SER A 425 22.54 -24.30 -16.02
C SER A 425 21.55 -23.19 -16.42
N ALA A 426 21.02 -22.40 -15.50
CA ALA A 426 20.00 -21.39 -15.79
C ALA A 426 20.52 -20.34 -16.80
N LYS A 427 19.72 -20.10 -17.85
CA LYS A 427 19.93 -19.03 -18.83
C LYS A 427 18.79 -18.04 -18.74
N PHE A 428 19.12 -16.76 -18.72
CA PHE A 428 18.19 -15.65 -18.81
C PHE A 428 18.15 -15.23 -20.28
N VAL A 429 16.98 -15.34 -20.92
CA VAL A 429 16.78 -15.08 -22.35
C VAL A 429 15.87 -13.88 -22.51
N ASP A 430 16.39 -12.82 -23.11
CA ASP A 430 15.67 -11.58 -23.37
C ASP A 430 14.44 -11.88 -24.26
N GLY A 431 13.22 -11.77 -23.70
CA GLY A 431 11.97 -12.05 -24.43
C GLY A 431 11.15 -13.27 -23.97
N ALA A 432 11.34 -13.76 -22.73
CA ALA A 432 10.44 -14.76 -22.14
C ALA A 432 9.00 -14.23 -21.94
N GLY A 433 8.83 -12.92 -21.75
CA GLY A 433 7.55 -12.24 -21.95
C GLY A 433 7.24 -12.12 -23.44
N GLY A 434 6.12 -12.69 -23.88
CA GLY A 434 5.79 -12.93 -25.29
C GLY A 434 6.00 -11.72 -26.22
N VAL A 435 6.65 -11.98 -27.36
CA VAL A 435 6.98 -11.00 -28.41
C VAL A 435 5.74 -10.20 -28.83
N GLY A 436 5.93 -8.90 -29.05
CA GLY A 436 4.87 -7.92 -29.31
C GLY A 436 4.13 -8.08 -30.64
N GLY A 437 3.29 -9.11 -30.75
CA GLY A 437 2.16 -9.13 -31.66
C GLY A 437 1.00 -8.24 -31.18
N PRO A 438 -0.02 -8.00 -32.02
CA PRO A 438 -1.25 -7.37 -31.59
C PRO A 438 -1.91 -8.14 -30.42
N PRO A 439 -2.64 -7.47 -29.50
CA PRO A 439 -3.23 -8.12 -28.34
C PRO A 439 -4.14 -9.29 -28.75
N ALA A 440 -4.08 -10.41 -28.03
CA ALA A 440 -4.85 -11.62 -28.33
C ALA A 440 -6.37 -11.35 -28.49
N LYS A 441 -6.90 -10.31 -27.82
CA LYS A 441 -8.28 -9.82 -27.94
C LYS A 441 -8.67 -9.28 -29.33
N GLN A 442 -7.72 -9.06 -30.25
CA GLN A 442 -8.02 -8.73 -31.65
C GLN A 442 -8.40 -9.97 -32.48
N PHE A 443 -8.09 -11.20 -32.01
CA PHE A 443 -8.46 -12.44 -32.69
C PHE A 443 -9.84 -12.99 -32.26
N SER A 444 -10.39 -12.51 -31.13
CA SER A 444 -11.77 -12.83 -30.73
C SER A 444 -12.78 -12.02 -31.55
N ARG A 445 -13.55 -12.71 -32.41
CA ARG A 445 -14.68 -12.10 -33.14
C ARG A 445 -15.72 -11.58 -32.16
N LEU A 446 -16.27 -10.39 -32.43
CA LEU A 446 -17.35 -9.81 -31.64
C LEU A 446 -18.61 -10.72 -31.65
N PRO A 447 -19.21 -11.03 -30.49
CA PRO A 447 -20.41 -11.86 -30.40
C PRO A 447 -21.66 -11.07 -30.81
N LEU A 448 -21.82 -10.83 -32.11
CA LEU A 448 -23.00 -10.19 -32.67
C LEU A 448 -24.20 -11.15 -32.60
N PRO A 449 -25.34 -10.75 -31.99
CA PRO A 449 -26.53 -11.58 -31.93
C PRO A 449 -27.12 -11.79 -33.34
N LYS A 450 -27.48 -13.03 -33.66
CA LYS A 450 -28.12 -13.36 -34.94
C LYS A 450 -29.55 -12.82 -34.97
N LYS A 451 -29.93 -12.13 -36.05
CA LYS A 451 -31.33 -11.76 -36.29
C LYS A 451 -32.17 -13.02 -36.43
N THR A 452 -33.19 -13.17 -35.59
CA THR A 452 -34.12 -14.30 -35.62
C THR A 452 -35.16 -14.10 -36.72
N ARG A 453 -35.87 -15.18 -37.11
CA ARG A 453 -37.02 -15.08 -38.01
C ARG A 453 -38.08 -14.09 -37.49
N LEU A 454 -38.37 -14.11 -36.19
CA LEU A 454 -39.30 -13.19 -35.53
C LEU A 454 -38.95 -11.70 -35.78
N PHE A 455 -37.66 -11.34 -35.77
CA PHE A 455 -37.21 -9.97 -36.10
C PHE A 455 -37.56 -9.60 -37.55
N VAL A 456 -37.40 -10.52 -38.50
CA VAL A 456 -37.71 -10.29 -39.92
C VAL A 456 -39.22 -10.19 -40.13
N ASP A 457 -39.99 -11.12 -39.55
CA ASP A 457 -41.45 -11.16 -39.65
C ASP A 457 -42.09 -9.90 -39.03
N GLN A 458 -41.55 -9.42 -37.89
CA GLN A 458 -41.95 -8.14 -37.28
C GLN A 458 -41.55 -6.91 -38.15
N THR A 459 -40.37 -6.93 -38.79
CA THR A 459 -39.95 -5.85 -39.71
C THR A 459 -40.90 -5.73 -40.91
N LEU A 460 -41.39 -6.85 -41.45
CA LEU A 460 -42.38 -6.87 -42.53
C LEU A 460 -43.73 -6.30 -42.07
N ARG A 461 -44.21 -6.71 -40.89
CA ARG A 461 -45.42 -6.17 -40.27
C ARG A 461 -45.33 -4.65 -40.04
N GLU A 462 -44.19 -4.17 -39.55
CA GLU A 462 -43.96 -2.74 -39.31
C GLU A 462 -43.94 -1.93 -40.62
N ARG A 463 -43.33 -2.48 -41.69
CA ARG A 463 -43.37 -1.86 -43.03
C ARG A 463 -44.81 -1.74 -43.56
N ASP A 464 -45.60 -2.80 -43.46
CA ASP A 464 -46.91 -2.88 -44.11
C ASP A 464 -48.03 -2.18 -43.30
N CYS A 465 -47.89 -2.08 -41.98
CA CYS A 465 -48.88 -1.46 -41.08
C CYS A 465 -48.43 -0.14 -40.42
N ALA A 466 -47.31 0.44 -40.86
CA ALA A 466 -46.63 1.60 -40.24
C ALA A 466 -47.58 2.74 -39.78
N VAL A 467 -48.47 3.19 -40.67
CA VAL A 467 -49.37 4.33 -40.42
C VAL A 467 -50.38 4.03 -39.30
N SER A 468 -50.86 2.79 -39.21
CA SER A 468 -51.79 2.36 -38.16
C SER A 468 -51.07 2.26 -36.81
N MET A 469 -49.90 1.63 -36.79
CA MET A 469 -49.07 1.50 -35.58
C MET A 469 -48.65 2.87 -35.03
N HIS A 470 -48.28 3.82 -35.89
CA HIS A 470 -47.93 5.18 -35.47
C HIS A 470 -49.14 5.95 -34.89
N ARG A 471 -50.32 5.84 -35.50
CA ARG A 471 -51.55 6.47 -34.99
C ARG A 471 -51.96 5.91 -33.62
N GLN A 472 -51.91 4.58 -33.45
CA GLN A 472 -52.18 3.94 -32.17
C GLN A 472 -51.18 4.37 -31.10
N PHE A 473 -49.88 4.36 -31.41
CA PHE A 473 -48.83 4.83 -30.50
C PHE A 473 -49.04 6.29 -30.07
N LEU A 474 -49.40 7.20 -30.99
CA LEU A 474 -49.70 8.59 -30.64
C LEU A 474 -50.91 8.69 -29.70
N HIS A 475 -52.01 8.00 -30.01
CA HIS A 475 -53.21 7.98 -29.16
C HIS A 475 -52.88 7.50 -27.73
N ASP A 476 -52.17 6.38 -27.61
CA ASP A 476 -51.85 5.78 -26.32
C ASP A 476 -50.78 6.59 -25.57
N LEU A 477 -49.87 7.27 -26.27
CA LEU A 477 -48.93 8.24 -25.68
C LEU A 477 -49.65 9.48 -25.14
N TYR A 478 -50.69 9.99 -25.82
CA TYR A 478 -51.51 11.09 -25.29
C TYR A 478 -52.30 10.64 -24.05
N ARG A 479 -52.89 9.45 -24.08
CA ARG A 479 -53.59 8.87 -22.92
C ARG A 479 -52.64 8.64 -21.74
N LEU A 480 -51.45 8.11 -21.98
CA LEU A 480 -50.41 7.93 -20.97
C LEU A 480 -50.00 9.27 -20.36
N ARG A 481 -49.75 10.31 -21.20
CA ARG A 481 -49.43 11.66 -20.73
C ARG A 481 -50.52 12.23 -19.82
N LEU A 482 -51.79 12.12 -20.22
CA LEU A 482 -52.92 12.56 -19.41
C LEU A 482 -52.95 11.82 -18.06
N MET A 483 -52.94 10.49 -18.07
CA MET A 483 -52.98 9.69 -16.84
C MET A 483 -51.76 9.95 -15.94
N THR A 484 -50.56 10.18 -16.48
CA THR A 484 -49.40 10.57 -15.68
C THR A 484 -49.53 11.96 -15.08
N ALA A 485 -50.17 12.91 -15.78
CA ALA A 485 -50.41 14.25 -15.25
C ALA A 485 -51.47 14.23 -14.13
N GLU A 486 -52.56 13.50 -14.32
CA GLU A 486 -53.62 13.30 -13.32
C GLU A 486 -53.06 12.70 -12.02
N ASN A 487 -52.33 11.59 -12.11
CA ASN A 487 -51.69 10.96 -10.95
C ASN A 487 -50.60 11.84 -10.32
N TYR A 488 -49.88 12.64 -11.11
CA TYR A 488 -48.86 13.55 -10.59
C TYR A 488 -49.46 14.74 -9.83
N VAL A 489 -50.58 15.32 -10.31
CA VAL A 489 -51.34 16.33 -9.56
C VAL A 489 -51.86 15.74 -8.25
N GLN A 490 -52.47 14.55 -8.27
CA GLN A 490 -52.92 13.87 -7.06
C GLN A 490 -51.78 13.60 -6.06
N ALA A 491 -50.59 13.24 -6.54
CA ALA A 491 -49.39 13.04 -5.70
C ALA A 491 -48.85 14.37 -5.10
N LEU A 492 -49.00 15.50 -5.80
CA LEU A 492 -48.66 16.83 -5.29
C LEU A 492 -49.69 17.34 -4.26
N GLU A 493 -50.98 17.12 -4.49
CA GLU A 493 -52.06 17.50 -3.56
C GLU A 493 -51.97 16.72 -2.24
N THR A 494 -51.73 15.40 -2.32
CA THR A 494 -51.48 14.53 -1.15
C THR A 494 -50.08 14.66 -0.56
N LYS A 495 -49.17 15.35 -1.27
CA LYS A 495 -47.75 15.55 -0.95
C LYS A 495 -47.00 14.23 -0.67
N ALA A 496 -47.39 13.17 -1.38
CA ALA A 496 -46.87 11.81 -1.22
C ALA A 496 -45.51 11.56 -1.91
N THR A 497 -44.79 12.62 -2.28
CA THR A 497 -43.48 12.55 -2.93
C THR A 497 -42.35 12.41 -1.89
N PRO A 498 -41.37 11.50 -2.06
CA PRO A 498 -40.30 11.27 -1.05
C PRO A 498 -39.31 12.43 -0.90
N ILE A 499 -39.49 13.51 -1.67
CA ILE A 499 -38.81 14.80 -1.55
C ILE A 499 -39.93 15.85 -1.55
N SER A 500 -39.83 16.85 -0.68
CA SER A 500 -40.78 17.97 -0.62
C SER A 500 -40.77 18.81 -1.90
N ALA A 501 -41.94 19.32 -2.31
CA ALA A 501 -42.04 20.31 -3.39
C ALA A 501 -41.63 21.74 -2.98
N SER A 502 -41.32 22.00 -1.70
CA SER A 502 -40.84 23.30 -1.22
C SER A 502 -39.43 23.59 -1.72
N LYS A 503 -39.22 24.77 -2.30
CA LYS A 503 -37.89 25.29 -2.67
C LYS A 503 -37.10 25.82 -1.47
N GLU A 504 -37.80 26.18 -0.39
CA GLU A 504 -37.20 26.77 0.82
C GLU A 504 -36.82 25.69 1.84
N ASP A 505 -37.66 24.65 1.96
CA ASP A 505 -37.49 23.52 2.86
C ASP A 505 -37.33 22.19 2.07
N PRO A 506 -36.26 22.00 1.27
CA PRO A 506 -36.04 20.76 0.50
C PRO A 506 -35.68 19.60 1.44
N VAL A 507 -36.68 18.88 1.93
CA VAL A 507 -36.53 17.70 2.81
C VAL A 507 -36.77 16.43 2.01
N LYS A 508 -35.84 15.48 2.13
CA LYS A 508 -35.98 14.10 1.65
C LYS A 508 -36.35 13.19 2.82
N LEU A 509 -37.37 12.38 2.62
CA LEU A 509 -37.90 11.41 3.58
C LEU A 509 -37.56 9.98 3.15
N ALA A 510 -37.12 9.15 4.09
CA ALA A 510 -37.05 7.71 3.95
C ALA A 510 -37.55 7.04 5.23
N CYS A 511 -38.34 5.99 5.12
CA CYS A 511 -38.86 5.25 6.26
C CYS A 511 -38.44 3.77 6.16
N THR A 512 -38.03 3.18 7.28
CA THR A 512 -37.70 1.75 7.38
C THR A 512 -38.37 1.16 8.62
N VAL A 513 -38.94 -0.04 8.46
CA VAL A 513 -39.50 -0.84 9.57
C VAL A 513 -38.52 -1.97 9.88
N GLN A 514 -38.28 -2.22 11.16
CA GLN A 514 -37.42 -3.30 11.65
C GLN A 514 -38.14 -4.09 12.76
N GLY A 515 -38.16 -5.42 12.67
CA GLY A 515 -38.90 -6.31 13.57
C GLY A 515 -39.80 -7.26 12.77
N VAL A 516 -40.31 -8.29 13.44
CA VAL A 516 -41.16 -9.35 12.84
C VAL A 516 -42.56 -9.40 13.47
N GLY A 517 -42.79 -8.61 14.52
CA GLY A 517 -44.02 -8.59 15.31
C GLY A 517 -43.83 -9.18 16.72
N PRO A 518 -44.78 -8.93 17.65
CA PRO A 518 -45.81 -7.89 17.58
C PRO A 518 -45.25 -6.47 17.71
N VAL A 519 -43.96 -6.33 18.05
CA VAL A 519 -43.29 -5.03 18.22
C VAL A 519 -42.35 -4.74 17.04
N PHE A 520 -42.49 -3.55 16.47
CA PHE A 520 -41.66 -3.04 15.38
C PHE A 520 -40.99 -1.72 15.78
N ARG A 521 -39.79 -1.47 15.26
CA ARG A 521 -39.13 -0.16 15.27
C ARG A 521 -39.35 0.51 13.92
N LEU A 522 -40.15 1.57 13.89
CA LEU A 522 -40.28 2.46 12.75
C LEU A 522 -39.19 3.53 12.84
N THR A 523 -38.30 3.57 11.85
CA THR A 523 -37.24 4.58 11.75
C THR A 523 -37.49 5.49 10.56
N VAL A 524 -37.48 6.80 10.81
CA VAL A 524 -37.69 7.87 9.85
C VAL A 524 -36.37 8.60 9.65
N GLY A 525 -35.76 8.44 8.49
CA GLY A 525 -34.58 9.17 8.04
C GLY A 525 -34.99 10.46 7.33
N LEU A 526 -34.55 11.61 7.88
CA LEU A 526 -34.71 12.92 7.26
C LEU A 526 -33.36 13.43 6.78
N GLN A 527 -33.27 13.81 5.50
CA GLN A 527 -32.09 14.43 4.93
C GLN A 527 -32.46 15.82 4.38
N ASN A 528 -31.73 16.85 4.79
CA ASN A 528 -31.83 18.16 4.16
C ASN A 528 -31.11 18.12 2.80
N ALA A 529 -31.86 18.33 1.72
CA ALA A 529 -31.37 18.31 0.34
C ALA A 529 -30.98 19.71 -0.19
N SER A 530 -31.00 20.74 0.66
CA SER A 530 -30.37 22.04 0.37
C SER A 530 -28.85 21.90 0.30
N LEU A 531 -28.21 22.85 -0.39
CA LEU A 531 -26.76 22.96 -0.46
C LEU A 531 -26.16 23.87 0.64
N THR A 532 -26.96 24.80 1.18
CA THR A 532 -26.45 25.88 2.05
C THR A 532 -27.42 26.30 3.17
N THR A 533 -28.74 26.15 3.00
CA THR A 533 -29.73 26.52 4.01
C THR A 533 -30.03 25.34 4.94
N ALA A 534 -29.87 25.52 6.25
CA ALA A 534 -30.26 24.56 7.26
C ALA A 534 -31.71 24.80 7.72
N ILE A 535 -32.48 23.73 7.92
CA ILE A 535 -33.93 23.79 8.12
C ILE A 535 -34.25 23.65 9.62
N ALA A 536 -35.15 24.50 10.11
CA ALA A 536 -35.58 24.58 11.51
C ALA A 536 -37.09 24.39 11.67
N GLY A 537 -37.54 24.14 12.90
CA GLY A 537 -38.98 24.16 13.23
C GLY A 537 -39.78 23.00 12.63
N LEU A 538 -39.12 21.88 12.31
CA LEU A 538 -39.78 20.68 11.80
C LEU A 538 -40.29 19.76 12.93
N GLY A 539 -41.30 18.95 12.61
CA GLY A 539 -41.82 17.90 13.48
C GLY A 539 -42.30 16.69 12.67
N ILE A 540 -42.12 15.49 13.21
CA ILE A 540 -42.66 14.25 12.65
C ILE A 540 -43.96 13.92 13.41
N SER A 541 -45.04 13.66 12.68
CA SER A 541 -46.30 13.19 13.22
C SER A 541 -46.74 11.91 12.50
N PHE A 542 -47.49 11.05 13.19
CA PHE A 542 -47.94 9.76 12.67
C PHE A 542 -49.47 9.65 12.70
N ALA A 543 -50.07 9.20 11.60
CA ALA A 543 -51.47 8.80 11.53
C ALA A 543 -51.59 7.31 11.18
N TYR A 544 -52.38 6.58 11.97
CA TYR A 544 -52.52 5.13 11.98
C TYR A 544 -53.89 4.77 12.57
N ASP A 545 -54.39 3.55 12.33
CA ASP A 545 -55.56 3.04 13.04
C ASP A 545 -55.17 2.63 14.48
N GLY A 546 -55.76 3.32 15.47
CA GLY A 546 -55.56 3.04 16.90
C GLY A 546 -56.18 1.73 17.39
N LEU A 547 -56.97 1.04 16.56
CA LEU A 547 -57.43 -0.34 16.82
C LEU A 547 -56.39 -1.40 16.43
N LEU A 548 -55.47 -1.07 15.51
CA LEU A 548 -54.44 -1.98 15.00
C LEU A 548 -53.06 -1.69 15.59
N TYR A 549 -52.71 -0.43 15.79
CA TYR A 549 -51.38 -0.01 16.19
C TYR A 549 -51.37 0.95 17.39
N ARG A 550 -50.32 0.85 18.19
CA ARG A 550 -49.99 1.81 19.25
C ARG A 550 -48.55 2.29 19.08
N LEU A 551 -48.36 3.61 19.10
CA LEU A 551 -47.03 4.22 19.00
C LEU A 551 -46.55 4.72 20.36
N GLU A 552 -45.27 4.49 20.64
CA GLU A 552 -44.59 5.08 21.81
C GLU A 552 -44.49 6.61 21.69
N LYS A 553 -44.22 7.12 20.49
CA LYS A 553 -44.00 8.55 20.20
C LYS A 553 -44.80 8.97 18.97
N VAL A 554 -46.03 9.43 19.20
CA VAL A 554 -46.96 9.92 18.15
C VAL A 554 -46.47 11.24 17.50
N TYR A 555 -45.65 12.01 18.21
CA TYR A 555 -44.98 13.20 17.70
C TYR A 555 -43.50 13.22 18.11
N ILE A 556 -42.62 13.61 17.18
CA ILE A 556 -41.17 13.76 17.42
C ILE A 556 -40.73 15.16 16.94
N PRO A 557 -40.26 16.06 17.82
CA PRO A 557 -39.69 17.33 17.38
C PRO A 557 -38.34 17.11 16.71
N VAL A 558 -38.14 17.72 15.54
CA VAL A 558 -36.92 17.55 14.74
C VAL A 558 -35.93 18.69 15.07
N PRO A 559 -34.66 18.38 15.39
CA PRO A 559 -33.61 19.38 15.59
C PRO A 559 -33.21 20.05 14.27
N TYR A 560 -32.30 21.02 14.33
CA TYR A 560 -31.80 21.75 13.17
C TYR A 560 -31.16 20.81 12.13
N LEU A 561 -31.76 20.71 10.93
CA LEU A 561 -31.28 19.83 9.86
C LEU A 561 -30.23 20.54 9.00
N VAL A 562 -28.96 20.22 9.21
CA VAL A 562 -27.83 20.75 8.43
C VAL A 562 -27.83 20.12 7.02
N PRO A 563 -27.53 20.89 5.94
CA PRO A 563 -27.37 20.38 4.57
C PRO A 563 -26.61 19.06 4.46
N GLY A 564 -27.13 18.15 3.63
CA GLY A 564 -26.49 16.89 3.26
C GLY A 564 -26.52 15.77 4.33
N LEU A 565 -26.64 16.10 5.62
CA LEU A 565 -26.69 15.10 6.69
C LEU A 565 -28.07 14.42 6.79
N THR A 566 -28.05 13.11 7.04
CA THR A 566 -29.25 12.29 7.29
C THR A 566 -29.40 12.01 8.78
N TYR A 567 -30.55 12.39 9.34
CA TYR A 567 -30.88 12.25 10.76
C TYR A 567 -31.98 11.19 10.90
N ASN A 568 -31.75 10.18 11.75
CA ASN A 568 -32.67 9.06 11.93
C ASN A 568 -33.43 9.19 13.26
N PHE A 569 -34.77 9.20 13.18
CA PHE A 569 -35.67 9.30 14.31
C PHE A 569 -36.48 8.01 14.43
N SER A 570 -36.55 7.39 15.61
CA SER A 570 -37.26 6.13 15.80
C SER A 570 -38.38 6.20 16.83
N THR A 571 -39.51 5.58 16.50
CA THR A 571 -40.58 5.22 17.45
C THR A 571 -40.74 3.71 17.46
N ILE A 572 -41.14 3.17 18.60
CA ILE A 572 -41.69 1.82 18.68
C ILE A 572 -43.15 1.85 18.23
N VAL A 573 -43.56 0.81 17.49
CA VAL A 573 -44.92 0.52 17.04
C VAL A 573 -45.29 -0.87 17.56
N GLU A 574 -46.32 -0.96 18.38
CA GLU A 574 -46.89 -2.18 18.93
C GLU A 574 -48.14 -2.55 18.13
N CYS A 575 -48.20 -3.77 17.58
CA CYS A 575 -49.37 -4.32 16.92
C CYS A 575 -50.33 -4.88 17.98
N LEU A 576 -51.59 -4.46 17.94
CA LEU A 576 -52.62 -4.79 18.95
C LEU A 576 -53.48 -6.01 18.55
N THR A 577 -53.25 -6.63 17.39
CA THR A 577 -54.12 -7.69 16.87
C THR A 577 -53.35 -8.90 16.35
N ASP A 578 -53.57 -10.07 16.97
CA ASP A 578 -53.00 -11.36 16.55
C ASP A 578 -53.61 -11.95 15.26
N LYS A 579 -54.54 -11.22 14.62
CA LYS A 579 -55.34 -11.69 13.47
C LYS A 579 -54.62 -11.61 12.12
N GLY A 580 -53.33 -11.31 12.09
CA GLY A 580 -52.54 -11.18 10.85
C GLY A 580 -52.96 -10.02 9.94
N ILE A 581 -53.65 -9.00 10.49
CA ILE A 581 -54.09 -7.81 9.76
C ILE A 581 -52.94 -6.78 9.75
N ALA A 582 -52.75 -6.09 8.62
CA ALA A 582 -51.82 -4.98 8.52
C ALA A 582 -52.41 -3.82 7.71
N ASP A 583 -52.04 -2.59 8.08
CA ASP A 583 -52.44 -1.34 7.43
C ASP A 583 -51.23 -0.37 7.31
N ALA A 584 -51.40 0.73 6.56
CA ALA A 584 -50.34 1.69 6.27
C ALA A 584 -50.31 2.88 7.25
N ILE A 585 -49.19 3.03 7.95
CA ILE A 585 -48.93 4.19 8.81
C ILE A 585 -48.46 5.36 7.94
N LYS A 586 -49.12 6.51 8.08
CA LYS A 586 -48.76 7.76 7.38
C LYS A 586 -47.85 8.60 8.27
N VAL A 587 -46.68 8.95 7.75
CA VAL A 587 -45.66 9.78 8.39
C VAL A 587 -45.73 11.18 7.78
N TYR A 588 -46.12 12.18 8.56
CA TYR A 588 -46.18 13.57 8.14
C TYR A 588 -44.99 14.35 8.67
N ILE A 589 -44.30 15.08 7.78
CA ILE A 589 -43.28 16.06 8.16
C ILE A 589 -43.93 17.44 8.13
N LEU A 590 -44.10 18.02 9.31
CA LEU A 590 -44.76 19.31 9.53
C LEU A 590 -43.72 20.40 9.79
N LYS A 591 -44.08 21.67 9.51
CA LYS A 591 -43.31 22.87 9.89
C LYS A 591 -44.21 23.71 10.79
N ARG A 592 -43.66 24.28 11.87
CA ARG A 592 -44.44 24.95 12.94
C ARG A 592 -45.43 26.01 12.47
N ASP A 593 -45.15 26.66 11.34
CA ASP A 593 -45.90 27.78 10.80
C ASP A 593 -46.79 27.40 9.59
N ASN A 594 -47.06 26.09 9.38
CA ASN A 594 -47.84 25.60 8.24
C ASN A 594 -48.66 24.34 8.60
N ASP A 595 -49.99 24.46 8.54
CA ASP A 595 -50.94 23.37 8.85
C ASP A 595 -50.93 22.22 7.82
N SER A 596 -50.27 22.40 6.67
CA SER A 596 -50.11 21.36 5.65
C SER A 596 -48.71 20.73 5.70
N PRO A 597 -48.58 19.40 5.56
CA PRO A 597 -47.27 18.74 5.62
C PRO A 597 -46.34 19.23 4.49
N LEU A 598 -45.03 19.17 4.71
CA LEU A 598 -44.01 19.35 3.68
C LEU A 598 -43.79 18.07 2.87
N VAL A 599 -43.90 16.91 3.54
CA VAL A 599 -43.76 15.57 2.97
C VAL A 599 -44.71 14.60 3.69
N THR A 600 -45.37 13.74 2.93
CA THR A 600 -46.12 12.57 3.42
C THR A 600 -45.40 11.30 2.99
N GLY A 601 -44.94 10.47 3.94
CA GLY A 601 -44.48 9.11 3.69
C GLY A 601 -45.56 8.10 4.05
N VAL A 602 -45.84 7.13 3.17
CA VAL A 602 -46.77 6.03 3.46
C VAL A 602 -45.95 4.77 3.73
N VAL A 603 -46.13 4.18 4.91
CA VAL A 603 -45.38 3.00 5.37
C VAL A 603 -46.35 1.85 5.56
N ASN A 604 -46.45 0.98 4.57
CA ASN A 604 -47.18 -0.28 4.69
C ASN A 604 -46.48 -1.12 5.76
N MET A 605 -47.16 -1.39 6.88
CA MET A 605 -46.58 -2.23 7.93
C MET A 605 -46.51 -3.68 7.46
N PRO A 606 -45.46 -4.44 7.82
CA PRO A 606 -45.46 -5.88 7.68
C PRO A 606 -46.56 -6.50 8.57
N VAL A 607 -47.06 -7.66 8.16
CA VAL A 607 -47.93 -8.49 9.00
C VAL A 607 -47.11 -8.93 10.23
N SER A 608 -47.71 -8.87 11.41
CA SER A 608 -47.11 -9.47 12.61
C SER A 608 -47.14 -10.98 12.48
N GLU A 609 -45.98 -11.62 12.61
CA GLU A 609 -45.96 -13.01 13.02
C GLU A 609 -46.58 -13.07 14.44
N SER A 610 -47.55 -13.96 14.63
CA SER A 610 -48.15 -14.22 15.93
C SER A 610 -47.31 -15.24 16.69
N PHE A 611 -47.39 -15.22 18.03
CA PHE A 611 -46.75 -16.26 18.84
C PHE A 611 -47.40 -17.62 18.55
N VAL A 612 -46.69 -18.46 17.79
CA VAL A 612 -46.96 -19.90 17.75
C VAL A 612 -46.50 -20.47 19.10
N VAL A 613 -47.48 -20.90 19.91
CA VAL A 613 -47.30 -21.59 21.19
C VAL A 613 -47.54 -23.08 20.99
#